data_AF-A0A0Q0YUA4-F1
#
_entry.id   AF-A0A0Q0YUA4-F1
#
_cell.length_a   1.000
_cell.length_b   1.000
_cell.length_c   1.000
_cell.angle_alpha   90.00
_cell.angle_beta   90.00
_cell.angle_gamma   90.00
#
_symmetry.space_group_name_H-M   'P 1'
#
loop_
_entity.id
_entity.type
_entity.pdbx_description
1 polymer ?
#
loop_
_entity_poly.entity_id
_entity_poly.type
_entity_poly.pdbx_seq_one_letter_code
_entity_poly.pdbx_strand_id
1 'polypeptide(L)'
;MRRPRSSGVTWRSIRLGSTISLRSRSLGRVAVIAATAVAVLFLCLTSALPQMISDRAERAEARLPRTEFLAENSVPYAEVSSRLTLPDGNEATTFFVAPGNAPVAEVPPPPGVERLPTPGTYVASPGLHKLLDSGEVTLPGTPVGTVNDEGLRYPDEPVAWVGVEPQDMDLSEAAYASVVFTLRATKTHGFGHSRTLPASQYQINDLDLDNAVKALLLVCALLAALPCLIAATTASSLLARQRYVSLNKLVSSGISRRTSRIIAATETLYIQVIGWISGVLLSPSCASPCPPRRGGSPGN
;
A
#
# COMPACT_ATOMS: atom_id res chain seq x y z
N MET A 1 -6.72 -60.35 32.76
CA MET A 1 -5.78 -59.78 31.79
C MET A 1 -6.01 -58.27 31.67
N ARG A 2 -5.11 -57.42 32.18
CA ARG A 2 -5.17 -55.95 32.07
C ARG A 2 -4.27 -55.49 30.93
N ARG A 3 -4.82 -54.76 29.94
CA ARG A 3 -4.04 -54.13 28.85
C ARG A 3 -3.21 -52.96 29.40
N PRO A 4 -1.91 -52.82 29.04
CA PRO A 4 -1.13 -51.67 29.45
C PRO A 4 -1.51 -50.40 28.66
N ARG A 5 -1.59 -49.27 29.38
CA ARG A 5 -1.84 -47.92 28.85
C ARG A 5 -0.67 -47.45 27.97
N SER A 6 -0.94 -47.15 26.69
CA SER A 6 0.03 -46.76 25.67
C SER A 6 0.34 -45.24 25.59
N SER A 7 -0.15 -44.42 26.52
CA SER A 7 -0.07 -42.95 26.44
C SER A 7 1.32 -42.35 26.71
N GLY A 8 2.27 -43.11 27.27
CA GLY A 8 3.63 -42.63 27.53
C GLY A 8 4.60 -42.78 26.34
N VAL A 9 4.29 -43.65 25.38
CA VAL A 9 5.20 -44.01 24.28
C VAL A 9 5.12 -42.99 23.13
N THR A 10 3.94 -42.43 22.87
CA THR A 10 3.74 -41.37 21.87
C THR A 10 4.41 -40.06 22.27
N TRP A 11 4.38 -39.70 23.56
CA TRP A 11 4.99 -38.45 24.01
C TRP A 11 6.52 -38.50 24.10
N ARG A 12 7.09 -39.65 24.48
CA ARG A 12 8.54 -39.87 24.42
C ARG A 12 9.08 -39.92 22.99
N SER A 13 8.31 -40.46 22.03
CA SER A 13 8.74 -40.51 20.61
C SER A 13 8.68 -39.14 19.94
N ILE A 14 7.72 -38.27 20.29
CA ILE A 14 7.67 -36.88 19.81
C ILE A 14 8.85 -36.06 20.37
N ARG A 15 9.21 -36.26 21.65
CA ARG A 15 10.32 -35.54 22.30
C ARG A 15 11.71 -36.05 21.85
N LEU A 16 11.85 -37.34 21.56
CA LEU A 16 13.07 -37.87 20.91
C LEU A 16 13.19 -37.41 19.44
N GLY A 17 12.07 -37.34 18.72
CA GLY A 17 12.03 -36.82 17.35
C GLY A 17 12.51 -35.37 17.26
N SER A 18 12.04 -34.50 18.16
CA SER A 18 12.45 -33.09 18.17
C SER A 18 13.94 -32.91 18.50
N THR A 19 14.45 -33.64 19.49
CA THR A 19 15.86 -33.56 19.93
C THR A 19 16.86 -34.17 18.94
N ILE A 20 16.50 -35.27 18.26
CA ILE A 20 17.33 -35.84 17.18
C ILE A 20 17.31 -34.93 15.95
N SER A 21 16.18 -34.29 15.66
CA SER A 21 16.08 -33.27 14.61
C SER A 21 16.83 -31.98 14.92
N LEU A 22 17.42 -31.80 16.10
CA LEU A 22 18.25 -30.64 16.43
C LEU A 22 19.75 -30.97 16.47
N ARG A 23 20.13 -32.24 16.57
CA ARG A 23 21.52 -32.64 16.87
C ARG A 23 22.28 -33.31 15.71
N SER A 24 21.63 -33.68 14.61
CA SER A 24 22.30 -34.38 13.50
C SER A 24 21.74 -33.96 12.13
N ARG A 25 22.55 -33.27 11.33
CA ARG A 25 22.34 -33.02 9.87
C ARG A 25 21.05 -32.29 9.47
N SER A 26 20.31 -31.75 10.43
CA SER A 26 19.02 -31.08 10.27
C SER A 26 19.09 -29.56 10.26
N LEU A 27 20.20 -28.98 10.73
CA LEU A 27 20.44 -27.53 10.69
C LEU A 27 20.31 -26.97 9.27
N GLY A 28 20.78 -27.70 8.26
CA GLY A 28 20.61 -27.29 6.86
C GLY A 28 19.15 -27.23 6.40
N ARG A 29 18.27 -28.08 6.95
CA ARG A 29 16.83 -28.05 6.62
C ARG A 29 16.13 -26.90 7.31
N VAL A 30 16.43 -26.70 8.60
CA VAL A 30 15.90 -25.56 9.36
C VAL A 30 16.35 -24.25 8.73
N ALA A 31 17.62 -24.16 8.32
CA ALA A 31 18.15 -22.99 7.62
C ALA A 31 17.47 -22.75 6.26
N VAL A 32 17.22 -23.78 5.46
CA VAL A 32 16.50 -23.65 4.18
C VAL A 32 15.05 -23.24 4.39
N ILE A 33 14.34 -23.83 5.35
CA ILE A 33 12.95 -23.47 5.67
C ILE A 33 12.87 -22.03 6.18
N ALA A 34 13.79 -21.64 7.09
CA ALA A 34 13.87 -20.27 7.57
C ALA A 34 14.19 -19.29 6.44
N ALA A 35 15.14 -19.63 5.55
CA ALA A 35 15.48 -18.81 4.40
C ALA A 35 14.30 -18.65 3.43
N THR A 36 13.55 -19.72 3.14
CA THR A 36 12.32 -19.63 2.34
C THR A 36 11.27 -18.74 3.01
N ALA A 37 11.06 -18.89 4.31
CA ALA A 37 10.05 -18.11 5.03
C ALA A 37 10.40 -16.62 5.03
N VAL A 38 11.67 -16.27 5.24
CA VAL A 38 12.14 -14.88 5.16
C VAL A 38 12.01 -14.33 3.75
N ALA A 39 12.35 -15.11 2.72
CA ALA A 39 12.24 -14.66 1.32
C ALA A 39 10.78 -14.47 0.89
N VAL A 40 9.87 -15.34 1.33
CA VAL A 40 8.42 -15.18 1.12
C VAL A 40 7.88 -13.96 1.86
N LEU A 41 8.27 -13.75 3.13
CA LEU A 41 7.87 -12.57 3.89
C LEU A 41 8.33 -11.28 3.19
N PHE A 42 9.59 -11.25 2.74
CA PHE A 42 10.14 -10.12 1.99
C PHE A 42 9.37 -9.90 0.68
N LEU A 43 9.07 -10.95 -0.08
CA LEU A 43 8.28 -10.84 -1.30
C LEU A 43 6.87 -10.30 -1.04
N CYS A 44 6.19 -10.79 0.00
CA CYS A 44 4.87 -10.28 0.40
C CYS A 44 4.93 -8.80 0.75
N LEU A 45 5.91 -8.39 1.57
CA LEU A 45 6.08 -7.00 1.99
C LEU A 45 6.40 -6.11 0.76
N THR A 46 7.27 -6.58 -0.12
CA THR A 46 7.62 -5.86 -1.37
C THR A 46 6.43 -5.76 -2.32
N SER A 47 5.55 -6.77 -2.36
CA SER A 47 4.36 -6.77 -3.23
C SER A 47 3.23 -5.87 -2.73
N ALA A 48 3.16 -5.58 -1.42
CA ALA A 48 2.14 -4.73 -0.82
C ALA A 48 2.46 -3.22 -0.96
N LEU A 49 3.75 -2.87 -1.01
CA LEU A 49 4.20 -1.47 -1.09
C LEU A 49 3.60 -0.69 -2.28
N PRO A 50 3.55 -1.22 -3.51
CA PRO A 50 3.05 -0.46 -4.66
C PRO A 50 1.58 -0.08 -4.52
N GLN A 51 0.75 -0.97 -3.96
CA GLN A 51 -0.67 -0.69 -3.73
C GLN A 51 -0.86 0.42 -2.69
N MET A 52 -0.09 0.39 -1.60
CA MET A 52 -0.15 1.45 -0.59
C MET A 52 0.28 2.81 -1.16
N ILE A 53 1.25 2.82 -2.08
CA ILE A 53 1.71 4.05 -2.73
C ILE A 53 0.66 4.54 -3.73
N SER A 54 0.07 3.65 -4.54
CA SER A 54 -0.96 4.03 -5.52
C SER A 54 -2.20 4.59 -4.84
N ASP A 55 -2.67 4.00 -3.74
CA ASP A 55 -3.85 4.49 -3.02
C ASP A 55 -3.60 5.89 -2.44
N ARG A 56 -2.37 6.14 -1.96
CA ARG A 56 -1.96 7.46 -1.46
C ARG A 56 -1.87 8.48 -2.60
N ALA A 57 -1.34 8.08 -3.74
CA ALA A 57 -1.25 8.93 -4.92
C ALA A 57 -2.65 9.29 -5.45
N GLU A 58 -3.56 8.32 -5.55
CA GLU A 58 -4.93 8.55 -5.99
C GLU A 58 -5.66 9.54 -5.07
N ARG A 59 -5.53 9.39 -3.75
CA ARG A 59 -6.09 10.38 -2.79
C ARG A 59 -5.41 11.74 -2.89
N ALA A 60 -4.11 11.79 -3.17
CA ALA A 60 -3.40 13.04 -3.38
C ALA A 60 -3.94 13.77 -4.61
N GLU A 61 -4.09 13.05 -5.72
CA GLU A 61 -4.62 13.56 -6.98
C GLU A 61 -6.07 13.98 -6.89
N ALA A 62 -6.90 13.25 -6.14
CA ALA A 62 -8.32 13.56 -5.97
C ALA A 62 -8.57 14.93 -5.31
N ARG A 63 -7.56 15.49 -4.64
CA ARG A 63 -7.60 16.82 -3.98
C ARG A 63 -6.99 17.93 -4.83
N LEU A 64 -6.33 17.59 -5.95
CA LEU A 64 -5.74 18.61 -6.81
C LEU A 64 -6.83 19.42 -7.52
N PRO A 65 -6.65 20.75 -7.66
CA PRO A 65 -7.59 21.59 -8.37
C PRO A 65 -7.65 21.16 -9.84
N ARG A 66 -8.89 21.01 -10.35
CA ARG A 66 -9.13 20.64 -11.75
C ARG A 66 -9.16 21.90 -12.61
N THR A 67 -8.13 22.04 -13.44
CA THR A 67 -8.07 23.06 -14.48
C THR A 67 -8.77 22.59 -15.74
N GLU A 68 -9.91 23.20 -16.07
CA GLU A 68 -10.50 23.05 -17.38
C GLU A 68 -10.05 24.20 -18.26
N PHE A 69 -9.05 23.95 -19.11
CA PHE A 69 -8.51 24.98 -20.03
C PHE A 69 -9.54 25.52 -21.05
N LEU A 70 -10.68 24.84 -21.20
CA LEU A 70 -11.75 25.18 -22.16
C LEU A 70 -13.07 25.56 -21.48
N ALA A 71 -13.12 25.62 -20.14
CA ALA A 71 -14.32 26.06 -19.47
C ALA A 71 -14.61 27.53 -19.83
N GLU A 72 -15.84 27.80 -20.24
CA GLU A 72 -16.28 29.16 -20.50
C GLU A 72 -16.25 29.95 -19.18
N ASN A 73 -15.87 31.24 -19.22
CA ASN A 73 -15.81 32.10 -18.03
C ASN A 73 -17.18 32.27 -17.32
N SER A 74 -18.26 31.72 -17.88
CA SER A 74 -19.61 31.63 -17.33
C SER A 74 -19.75 30.53 -16.27
N VAL A 75 -18.86 29.52 -16.24
CA VAL A 75 -18.93 28.42 -15.27
C VAL A 75 -18.33 28.88 -13.92
N PRO A 76 -19.01 28.64 -12.78
CA PRO A 76 -18.49 28.96 -11.45
C PRO A 76 -17.09 28.37 -11.21
N TYR A 77 -16.15 29.20 -10.76
CA TYR A 77 -14.80 28.78 -10.36
C TYR A 77 -14.34 29.44 -9.06
N ALA A 78 -13.44 28.74 -8.37
CA ALA A 78 -12.65 29.26 -7.27
C ALA A 78 -11.18 29.36 -7.70
N GLU A 79 -10.42 30.21 -7.04
CA GLU A 79 -8.97 30.26 -7.21
C GLU A 79 -8.33 29.47 -6.09
N VAL A 80 -7.48 28.50 -6.45
CA VAL A 80 -6.82 27.63 -5.47
C VAL A 80 -5.31 27.66 -5.66
N SER A 81 -4.59 27.79 -4.56
CA SER A 81 -3.14 27.64 -4.50
C SER A 81 -2.78 26.68 -3.36
N SER A 82 -1.69 25.94 -3.53
CA SER A 82 -1.21 25.00 -2.52
C SER A 82 0.19 25.37 -2.07
N ARG A 83 0.43 25.29 -0.76
CA ARG A 83 1.71 25.54 -0.13
C ARG A 83 2.05 24.41 0.84
N LEU A 84 3.26 23.90 0.74
CA LEU A 84 3.84 23.04 1.76
C LEU A 84 4.51 23.94 2.81
N THR A 85 3.96 24.02 4.01
CA THR A 85 4.60 24.71 5.12
C THR A 85 5.36 23.67 5.93
N LEU A 86 6.59 23.99 6.36
CA LEU A 86 7.35 23.19 7.32
C LEU A 86 7.50 23.96 8.64
N PRO A 87 6.45 24.12 9.47
CA PRO A 87 6.64 24.63 10.82
C PRO A 87 7.46 23.61 11.62
N ASP A 88 8.64 24.02 12.10
CA ASP A 88 9.50 23.25 13.01
C ASP A 88 9.81 21.79 12.56
N GLY A 89 9.86 21.56 11.25
CA GLY A 89 10.18 20.26 10.64
C GLY A 89 8.97 19.36 10.36
N ASN A 90 7.76 19.77 10.72
CA ASN A 90 6.53 19.05 10.38
C ASN A 90 5.98 19.55 9.04
N GLU A 91 5.93 18.70 8.02
CA GLU A 91 5.35 19.05 6.72
C GLU A 91 3.82 19.13 6.82
N ALA A 92 3.26 20.34 6.70
CA ALA A 92 1.82 20.59 6.61
C ALA A 92 1.46 21.12 5.22
N THR A 93 0.43 20.55 4.60
CA THR A 93 -0.06 21.03 3.30
C THR A 93 -1.25 21.96 3.50
N THR A 94 -1.13 23.20 3.02
CA THR A 94 -2.20 24.21 3.11
C THR A 94 -2.68 24.55 1.71
N PHE A 95 -3.99 24.42 1.48
CA PHE A 95 -4.67 24.85 0.28
C PHE A 95 -5.37 26.18 0.57
N PHE A 96 -4.96 27.25 -0.09
CA PHE A 96 -5.66 28.53 -0.05
C PHE A 96 -6.75 28.54 -1.12
N VAL A 97 -7.93 29.00 -0.73
CA VAL A 97 -9.12 29.04 -1.58
C VAL A 97 -9.70 30.44 -1.56
N ALA A 98 -9.89 31.04 -2.73
CA ALA A 98 -10.56 32.32 -2.89
C ALA A 98 -11.74 32.23 -3.87
N PRO A 99 -12.77 33.07 -3.71
CA PRO A 99 -13.85 33.17 -4.69
C PRO A 99 -13.33 33.69 -6.03
N GLY A 100 -13.79 33.09 -7.13
CA GLY A 100 -13.49 33.53 -8.49
C GLY A 100 -14.61 34.40 -9.06
N ASN A 101 -15.30 33.90 -10.09
CA ASN A 101 -16.48 34.55 -10.68
C ASN A 101 -17.80 34.25 -9.94
N ALA A 102 -17.77 33.38 -8.93
CA ALA A 102 -18.92 32.92 -8.16
C ALA A 102 -18.53 32.67 -6.69
N PRO A 103 -19.50 32.60 -5.76
CA PRO A 103 -19.25 32.17 -4.39
C PRO A 103 -18.59 30.78 -4.34
N VAL A 104 -17.62 30.60 -3.43
CA VAL A 104 -16.86 29.34 -3.29
C VAL A 104 -17.78 28.13 -3.02
N ALA A 105 -18.95 28.35 -2.41
CA ALA A 105 -19.94 27.32 -2.14
C ALA A 105 -20.58 26.70 -3.40
N GLU A 106 -20.47 27.35 -4.56
CA GLU A 106 -20.97 26.83 -5.85
C GLU A 106 -19.97 25.89 -6.53
N VAL A 107 -18.71 25.86 -6.08
CA VAL A 107 -17.69 24.96 -6.59
C VAL A 107 -17.74 23.64 -5.79
N PRO A 108 -17.85 22.47 -6.46
CA PRO A 108 -17.82 21.19 -5.78
C PRO A 108 -16.56 21.03 -4.93
N PRO A 109 -16.68 20.66 -3.64
CA PRO A 109 -15.53 20.50 -2.76
C PRO A 109 -14.74 19.22 -3.09
N PRO A 110 -13.47 19.12 -2.64
CA PRO A 110 -12.70 17.89 -2.77
C PRO A 110 -13.24 16.79 -1.85
N PRO A 111 -12.90 15.52 -2.12
CA PRO A 111 -13.27 14.41 -1.24
C PRO A 111 -12.86 14.68 0.22
N GLY A 112 -13.76 14.32 1.14
CA GLY A 112 -13.56 14.53 2.58
C GLY A 112 -13.74 15.97 3.08
N VAL A 113 -14.01 16.95 2.23
CA VAL A 113 -14.36 18.32 2.62
C VAL A 113 -15.84 18.55 2.31
N GLU A 114 -16.65 18.88 3.32
CA GLU A 114 -18.10 19.07 3.14
C GLU A 114 -18.42 20.34 2.34
N ARG A 115 -17.70 21.42 2.61
CA ARG A 115 -17.81 22.68 1.90
C ARG A 115 -16.46 23.40 1.91
N LEU A 116 -16.14 24.06 0.81
CA LEU A 116 -14.98 24.93 0.74
C LEU A 116 -15.12 26.11 1.72
N PRO A 117 -14.05 26.47 2.44
CA PRO A 117 -14.08 27.58 3.39
C PRO A 117 -14.28 28.92 2.68
N THR A 118 -15.04 29.82 3.31
CA THR A 118 -15.14 31.24 2.91
C THR A 118 -13.95 32.04 3.44
N PRO A 119 -13.64 33.23 2.89
CA PRO A 119 -12.58 34.08 3.41
C PRO A 119 -12.62 34.25 4.94
N GLY A 120 -11.47 34.07 5.60
CA GLY A 120 -11.34 34.17 7.05
C GLY A 120 -11.77 32.92 7.83
N THR A 121 -12.09 31.81 7.15
CA THR A 121 -12.42 30.53 7.76
C THR A 121 -11.49 29.41 7.26
N TYR A 122 -11.40 28.31 7.99
CA TYR A 122 -10.60 27.16 7.56
C TYR A 122 -11.22 25.81 7.94
N VAL A 123 -10.86 24.77 7.18
CA VAL A 123 -11.15 23.36 7.45
C VAL A 123 -9.82 22.65 7.63
N ALA A 124 -9.61 22.01 8.77
CA ALA A 124 -8.34 21.35 9.08
C ALA A 124 -8.53 19.85 9.30
N SER A 125 -7.51 19.06 9.01
CA SER A 125 -7.46 17.63 9.33
C SER A 125 -7.36 17.37 10.84
N PRO A 126 -7.74 16.17 11.31
CA PRO A 126 -7.55 15.78 12.71
C PRO A 126 -6.08 15.85 13.15
N GLY A 127 -5.14 15.48 12.26
CA GLY A 127 -3.70 15.58 12.52
C GLY A 127 -3.24 17.02 12.73
N LEU A 128 -3.75 17.96 11.92
CA LEU A 128 -3.41 19.36 12.05
C LEU A 128 -4.09 20.04 13.25
N HIS A 129 -5.31 19.65 13.61
CA HIS A 129 -5.96 20.14 14.82
C HIS A 129 -5.11 19.85 16.07
N LYS A 130 -4.49 18.67 16.17
CA LYS A 130 -3.58 18.34 17.28
C LYS A 130 -2.40 19.32 17.38
N LEU A 131 -1.87 19.78 16.24
CA LEU A 131 -0.75 20.75 16.19
C LEU A 131 -1.21 22.19 16.49
N LEU A 132 -2.44 22.54 16.10
CA LEU A 132 -3.05 23.82 16.46
C LEU A 132 -3.33 23.88 17.96
N ASP A 133 -3.86 22.80 18.53
CA ASP A 133 -4.18 22.69 19.95
C ASP A 133 -2.92 22.68 20.84
N SER A 134 -1.80 22.14 20.34
CA SER A 134 -0.50 22.21 21.04
C SER A 134 0.19 23.57 20.91
N GLY A 135 -0.29 24.44 20.01
CA GLY A 135 0.31 25.74 19.72
C GLY A 135 1.59 25.67 18.89
N GLU A 136 1.94 24.50 18.33
CA GLU A 136 3.09 24.33 17.42
C GLU A 136 2.87 25.01 16.07
N VAL A 137 1.61 25.12 15.64
CA VAL A 137 1.22 25.74 14.38
C VAL A 137 0.10 26.74 14.64
N THR A 138 0.03 27.80 13.83
CA THR A 138 -1.10 28.73 13.82
C THR A 138 -1.62 28.88 12.40
N LEU A 139 -2.94 28.82 12.23
CA LEU A 139 -3.61 29.12 10.96
C LEU A 139 -4.44 30.40 11.08
N PRO A 140 -4.51 31.21 10.02
CA PRO A 140 -5.39 32.37 9.98
C PRO A 140 -6.85 31.93 9.84
N GLY A 141 -7.75 32.63 10.53
CA GLY A 141 -9.20 32.45 10.42
C GLY A 141 -9.83 31.60 11.52
N THR A 142 -11.10 31.23 11.33
CA THR A 142 -11.87 30.42 12.28
C THR A 142 -12.12 29.00 11.75
N PRO A 143 -12.04 27.96 12.60
CA PRO A 143 -12.34 26.60 12.19
C PRO A 143 -13.84 26.44 11.91
N VAL A 144 -14.20 25.96 10.72
CA VAL A 144 -15.60 25.71 10.31
C VAL A 144 -15.90 24.25 10.01
N GLY A 145 -14.89 23.38 10.02
CA GLY A 145 -15.08 21.95 9.81
C GLY A 145 -13.77 21.16 9.89
N THR A 146 -13.89 19.86 9.66
CA THR A 146 -12.75 18.92 9.68
C THR A 146 -12.68 18.12 8.38
N VAL A 147 -11.46 17.88 7.89
CA VAL A 147 -11.24 17.01 6.72
C VAL A 147 -11.45 15.54 7.12
N ASN A 148 -12.39 14.87 6.46
CA ASN A 148 -12.67 13.44 6.67
C ASN A 148 -11.60 12.55 5.99
N ASP A 149 -11.55 11.28 6.37
CA ASP A 149 -10.57 10.28 5.92
C ASP A 149 -10.42 10.19 4.39
N GLU A 150 -11.50 10.38 3.63
CA GLU A 150 -11.48 10.36 2.15
C GLU A 150 -10.60 11.47 1.56
N GLY A 151 -10.44 12.57 2.29
CA GLY A 151 -9.60 13.72 1.93
C GLY A 151 -8.19 13.66 2.50
N LEU A 152 -7.75 12.52 3.04
CA LEU A 152 -6.42 12.34 3.63
C LEU A 152 -5.62 11.26 2.89
N ARG A 153 -4.32 11.49 2.63
CA ARG A 153 -3.39 10.47 2.13
C ARG A 153 -3.14 9.39 3.17
N TYR A 154 -3.10 9.78 4.44
CA TYR A 154 -2.90 8.90 5.60
C TYR A 154 -3.64 9.48 6.83
N PRO A 155 -4.01 8.65 7.82
CA PRO A 155 -4.98 9.02 8.86
C PRO A 155 -4.67 10.28 9.68
N ASP A 156 -3.40 10.61 9.88
CA ASP A 156 -2.95 11.78 10.63
C ASP A 156 -2.21 12.80 9.73
N GLU A 157 -2.57 12.89 8.45
CA GLU A 157 -1.97 13.88 7.55
C GLU A 157 -2.32 15.31 8.00
N PRO A 158 -1.33 16.17 8.29
CA PRO A 158 -1.57 17.58 8.57
C PRO A 158 -1.87 18.34 7.27
N VAL A 159 -3.16 18.46 6.96
CA VAL A 159 -3.69 19.25 5.83
C VAL A 159 -4.72 20.28 6.30
N ALA A 160 -4.74 21.46 5.66
CA ALA A 160 -5.76 22.49 5.83
C ALA A 160 -6.24 23.06 4.49
N TRP A 161 -7.50 23.48 4.48
CA TRP A 161 -8.10 24.35 3.47
C TRP A 161 -8.41 25.69 4.14
N VAL A 162 -7.85 26.78 3.64
CA VAL A 162 -7.96 28.12 4.22
C VAL A 162 -8.62 29.04 3.21
N GLY A 163 -9.75 29.64 3.60
CA GLY A 163 -10.42 30.64 2.79
C GLY A 163 -9.72 31.99 2.91
N VAL A 164 -9.32 32.58 1.79
CA VAL A 164 -8.66 33.89 1.71
C VAL A 164 -9.38 34.80 0.73
N GLU A 165 -9.15 36.10 0.83
CA GLU A 165 -9.63 37.04 -0.18
C GLU A 165 -8.81 36.87 -1.48
N PRO A 166 -9.40 37.13 -2.67
CA PRO A 166 -8.69 36.99 -3.95
C PRO A 166 -7.41 37.83 -4.03
N GLN A 167 -7.36 38.96 -3.32
CA GLN A 167 -6.19 39.85 -3.25
C GLN A 167 -5.03 39.22 -2.48
N ASP A 168 -5.31 38.28 -1.58
CA ASP A 168 -4.33 37.63 -0.72
C ASP A 168 -3.79 36.31 -1.32
N MET A 169 -4.37 35.86 -2.45
CA MET A 169 -3.96 34.63 -3.14
C MET A 169 -2.53 34.68 -3.69
N ASP A 170 -2.05 35.87 -4.06
CA ASP A 170 -0.71 36.11 -4.62
C ASP A 170 0.29 36.64 -3.55
N LEU A 171 -0.10 36.75 -2.28
CA LEU A 171 0.78 37.23 -1.21
C LEU A 171 1.70 36.12 -0.67
N SER A 172 2.81 35.87 -1.35
CA SER A 172 4.13 36.31 -0.88
C SER A 172 5.26 35.66 -1.71
N GLU A 173 5.92 36.49 -2.50
CA GLU A 173 7.27 36.26 -3.06
C GLU A 173 8.35 36.24 -1.94
N ALA A 174 7.96 36.44 -0.68
CA ALA A 174 8.86 36.84 0.41
C ALA A 174 8.91 35.89 1.63
N ALA A 175 8.26 34.73 1.64
CA ALA A 175 8.31 33.86 2.83
C ALA A 175 8.43 32.36 2.49
N TYR A 176 9.65 31.87 2.72
CA TYR A 176 10.09 30.47 2.80
C TYR A 176 10.35 29.73 1.49
N ALA A 177 11.57 29.18 1.42
CA ALA A 177 12.03 28.13 0.51
C ALA A 177 11.23 26.83 0.73
N SER A 178 9.93 26.90 0.45
CA SER A 178 8.99 25.78 0.47
C SER A 178 8.78 25.32 -0.96
N VAL A 179 8.74 24.00 -1.17
CA VAL A 179 8.43 23.42 -2.48
C VAL A 179 6.98 23.78 -2.81
N VAL A 180 6.82 24.77 -3.69
CA VAL A 180 5.52 25.22 -4.17
C VAL A 180 5.01 24.21 -5.20
N PHE A 181 3.92 23.51 -4.90
CA PHE A 181 3.30 22.56 -5.84
C PHE A 181 2.53 23.27 -6.97
N THR A 182 2.15 24.54 -6.79
CA THR A 182 1.49 25.39 -7.80
C THR A 182 1.97 26.84 -7.68
N LEU A 183 2.82 27.31 -8.61
CA LEU A 183 3.46 28.65 -8.58
C LEU A 183 2.48 29.83 -8.72
N ARG A 184 1.21 29.56 -9.05
CA ARG A 184 0.19 30.58 -9.25
C ARG A 184 -1.18 30.05 -8.84
N ALA A 185 -2.02 30.95 -8.32
CA ALA A 185 -3.43 30.66 -8.11
C ALA A 185 -4.04 30.09 -9.40
N THR A 186 -4.68 28.93 -9.26
CA THR A 186 -5.20 28.15 -10.36
C THR A 186 -6.72 28.21 -10.32
N LYS A 187 -7.35 28.57 -11.44
CA LYS A 187 -8.81 28.55 -11.57
C LYS A 187 -9.29 27.11 -11.56
N THR A 188 -10.19 26.79 -10.63
CA THR A 188 -10.69 25.46 -10.41
C THR A 188 -12.22 25.43 -10.44
N HIS A 189 -12.76 24.50 -11.22
CA HIS A 189 -14.20 24.23 -11.30
C HIS A 189 -14.61 23.01 -10.46
N GLY A 190 -13.64 22.37 -9.79
CA GLY A 190 -13.82 21.19 -8.96
C GLY A 190 -12.47 20.55 -8.64
N PHE A 191 -12.46 19.32 -8.12
CA PHE A 191 -11.22 18.65 -7.72
C PHE A 191 -11.14 17.24 -8.30
N GLY A 192 -9.91 16.73 -8.42
CA GLY A 192 -9.63 15.42 -8.98
C GLY A 192 -9.71 15.35 -10.50
N HIS A 193 -9.64 14.13 -11.03
CA HIS A 193 -9.57 13.88 -12.47
C HIS A 193 -10.94 14.04 -13.17
N SER A 194 -10.97 14.74 -14.30
CA SER A 194 -12.07 14.60 -15.26
C SER A 194 -12.00 13.23 -15.90
N ARG A 195 -13.06 12.42 -15.82
CA ARG A 195 -13.16 11.18 -16.62
C ARG A 195 -13.43 11.44 -18.11
N THR A 196 -13.55 12.70 -18.51
CA THR A 196 -14.13 13.14 -19.80
C THR A 196 -13.15 13.84 -20.74
N LEU A 197 -11.91 14.11 -20.33
CA LEU A 197 -10.88 14.62 -21.26
C LEU A 197 -10.12 13.44 -21.89
N PRO A 198 -9.89 13.45 -23.22
CA PRO A 198 -9.06 12.45 -23.87
C PRO A 198 -7.65 12.48 -23.25
N ALA A 199 -7.15 11.30 -22.88
CA ALA A 199 -5.88 11.08 -22.18
C ALA A 199 -4.62 11.61 -22.89
N SER A 200 -4.75 12.30 -24.03
CA SER A 200 -3.66 12.85 -24.83
C SER A 200 -3.18 14.24 -24.41
N GLN A 201 -3.83 14.91 -23.44
CA GLN A 201 -3.46 16.28 -23.02
C GLN A 201 -2.81 16.40 -21.64
N TYR A 202 -2.84 15.37 -20.80
CA TYR A 202 -2.05 15.31 -19.56
C TYR A 202 -0.72 14.59 -19.82
N GLN A 203 0.13 15.21 -20.64
CA GLN A 203 1.53 14.80 -20.75
C GLN A 203 2.36 15.68 -19.81
N ILE A 204 2.09 15.56 -18.51
CA ILE A 204 3.12 15.87 -17.50
C ILE A 204 4.14 14.74 -17.66
N ASN A 205 5.44 15.07 -17.64
CA ASN A 205 6.54 14.14 -17.88
C ASN A 205 6.73 13.06 -16.79
N ASP A 206 5.66 12.49 -16.24
CA ASP A 206 5.69 11.42 -15.23
C ASP A 206 6.01 10.03 -15.82
N LEU A 207 6.11 9.94 -17.15
CA LEU A 207 6.43 8.70 -17.86
C LEU A 207 7.82 8.12 -17.51
N ASP A 208 8.75 8.89 -16.93
CA ASP A 208 10.07 8.36 -16.54
C ASP A 208 10.10 7.84 -15.09
N LEU A 209 9.42 8.49 -14.14
CA LEU A 209 9.48 8.10 -12.73
C LEU A 209 8.67 6.82 -12.47
N ASP A 210 7.48 6.71 -13.05
CA ASP A 210 6.63 5.53 -12.91
C ASP A 210 7.27 4.28 -13.52
N ASN A 211 7.90 4.43 -14.68
CA ASN A 211 8.60 3.33 -15.34
C ASN A 211 9.87 2.93 -14.57
N ALA A 212 10.59 3.90 -14.00
CA ALA A 212 11.74 3.63 -13.14
C ALA A 212 11.35 2.90 -11.84
N VAL A 213 10.26 3.30 -11.19
CA VAL A 213 9.74 2.63 -9.98
C VAL A 213 9.25 1.22 -10.32
N LYS A 214 8.52 1.03 -11.42
CA LYS A 214 8.10 -0.30 -11.89
C LYS A 214 9.30 -1.19 -12.22
N ALA A 215 10.33 -0.64 -12.89
CA ALA A 215 11.56 -1.36 -13.18
C ALA A 215 12.32 -1.74 -11.90
N LEU A 216 12.43 -0.84 -10.92
CA LEU A 216 13.06 -1.11 -9.63
C LEU A 216 12.29 -2.19 -8.85
N LEU A 217 10.96 -2.13 -8.83
CA LEU A 217 10.12 -3.15 -8.21
C LEU A 217 10.30 -4.51 -8.89
N LEU A 218 10.41 -4.56 -10.22
CA LEU A 218 10.70 -5.78 -10.97
C LEU A 218 12.08 -6.32 -10.61
N VAL A 219 13.10 -5.48 -10.53
CA VAL A 219 14.44 -5.87 -10.09
C VAL A 219 14.42 -6.41 -8.67
N CYS A 220 13.75 -5.74 -7.73
CA CYS A 220 13.58 -6.22 -6.36
C CYS A 220 12.85 -7.58 -6.31
N ALA A 221 11.81 -7.76 -7.11
CA ALA A 221 11.08 -9.02 -7.21
C ALA A 221 11.96 -10.15 -7.78
N LEU A 222 12.74 -9.89 -8.82
CA LEU A 222 13.71 -10.85 -9.37
C LEU A 222 14.80 -11.18 -8.35
N LEU A 223 15.31 -10.18 -7.64
CA LEU A 223 16.35 -10.34 -6.63
C LEU A 223 15.83 -11.12 -5.42
N ALA A 224 14.55 -10.98 -5.08
CA ALA A 224 13.86 -11.79 -4.07
C ALA A 224 13.51 -13.20 -4.55
N ALA A 225 13.25 -13.40 -5.85
CA ALA A 225 12.99 -14.71 -6.42
C ALA A 225 14.23 -15.62 -6.40
N LEU A 226 15.43 -15.04 -6.53
CA LEU A 226 16.70 -15.75 -6.55
C LEU A 226 16.96 -16.59 -5.28
N PRO A 227 16.88 -16.05 -4.05
CA PRO A 227 17.02 -16.84 -2.82
C PRO A 227 15.89 -17.87 -2.65
N CYS A 228 14.66 -17.59 -3.12
CA CYS A 228 13.57 -18.58 -3.15
C CYS A 228 13.94 -19.78 -4.04
N LEU A 229 14.50 -19.54 -5.23
CA LEU A 229 14.95 -20.59 -6.14
C LEU A 229 16.13 -21.38 -5.57
N ILE A 230 17.10 -20.71 -4.94
CA ILE A 230 18.23 -21.37 -4.27
C ILE A 230 17.72 -22.25 -3.11
N ALA A 231 16.74 -21.76 -2.34
CA ALA A 231 16.18 -22.52 -1.24
C ALA A 231 15.34 -23.73 -1.73
N ALA A 232 14.57 -23.57 -2.81
CA ALA A 232 13.83 -24.67 -3.44
C ALA A 232 14.77 -25.74 -4.04
N THR A 233 15.85 -25.32 -4.70
CA THR A 233 16.84 -26.23 -5.27
C THR A 233 17.63 -26.95 -4.18
N THR A 234 18.04 -26.27 -3.12
CA THR A 234 18.72 -26.88 -1.97
C THR A 234 17.82 -27.88 -1.24
N ALA A 235 16.55 -27.56 -1.00
CA ALA A 235 15.58 -28.51 -0.43
C ALA A 235 15.43 -29.78 -1.29
N SER A 236 15.30 -29.61 -2.61
CA SER A 236 15.20 -30.71 -3.57
C SER A 236 16.46 -31.60 -3.56
N SER A 237 17.64 -31.00 -3.45
CA SER A 237 18.90 -31.74 -3.37
C SER A 237 19.03 -32.58 -2.10
N LEU A 238 18.52 -32.09 -0.96
CA LEU A 238 18.53 -32.81 0.32
C LEU A 238 17.56 -34.00 0.31
N LEU A 239 16.39 -33.84 -0.33
CA LEU A 239 15.43 -34.92 -0.55
C LEU A 239 16.01 -36.01 -1.46
N ALA A 240 16.69 -35.61 -2.54
CA ALA A 240 17.38 -36.54 -3.43
C ALA A 240 18.44 -37.36 -2.67
N ARG A 241 19.27 -36.71 -1.85
CA ARG A 241 20.31 -37.40 -1.04
C ARG A 241 19.72 -38.42 -0.06
N GLN A 242 18.59 -38.13 0.56
CA GLN A 242 17.90 -39.12 1.42
C GLN A 242 17.34 -40.29 0.62
N ARG A 243 16.77 -40.03 -0.57
CA ARG A 243 16.26 -41.07 -1.46
C ARG A 243 17.36 -42.05 -1.88
N TYR A 244 18.59 -41.59 -2.14
CA TYR A 244 19.72 -42.48 -2.46
C TYR A 244 20.02 -43.50 -1.34
N VAL A 245 19.98 -43.08 -0.08
CA VAL A 245 20.23 -43.97 1.07
C VAL A 245 19.09 -44.98 1.25
N SER A 246 17.85 -44.54 1.08
CA SER A 246 16.66 -45.41 1.16
C SER A 246 16.58 -46.39 -0.01
N LEU A 247 16.95 -45.96 -1.22
CA LEU A 247 16.98 -46.81 -2.42
C LEU A 247 18.02 -47.92 -2.30
N ASN A 248 19.20 -47.68 -1.69
CA ASN A 248 20.16 -48.75 -1.44
C ASN A 248 19.60 -49.83 -0.50
N LYS A 249 18.72 -49.47 0.45
CA LYS A 249 18.02 -50.43 1.32
C LYS A 249 16.87 -51.18 0.63
N LEU A 250 16.23 -50.57 -0.36
CA LEU A 250 15.12 -51.17 -1.11
C LEU A 250 15.58 -52.01 -2.31
N VAL A 251 16.71 -51.65 -2.92
CA VAL A 251 17.35 -52.47 -3.97
C VAL A 251 17.89 -53.76 -3.37
N SER A 252 18.35 -53.77 -2.12
CA SER A 252 18.69 -54.99 -1.39
C SER A 252 17.49 -55.87 -1.02
N SER A 253 16.25 -55.38 -1.16
CA SER A 253 15.01 -56.15 -0.93
C SER A 253 14.24 -56.49 -2.22
N GLY A 254 14.85 -56.28 -3.40
CA GLY A 254 14.32 -56.76 -4.69
C GLY A 254 13.29 -55.87 -5.39
N ILE A 255 13.04 -54.65 -4.90
CA ILE A 255 12.03 -53.75 -5.48
C ILE A 255 12.57 -53.08 -6.76
N SER A 256 11.77 -53.08 -7.83
CA SER A 256 12.15 -52.52 -9.14
C SER A 256 12.38 -51.01 -9.10
N ARG A 257 13.43 -50.54 -9.77
CA ARG A 257 13.79 -49.10 -9.88
C ARG A 257 12.74 -48.25 -10.63
N ARG A 258 11.84 -48.87 -11.39
CA ARG A 258 10.75 -48.18 -12.11
C ARG A 258 9.64 -47.78 -11.15
N THR A 259 9.23 -48.68 -10.25
CA THR A 259 8.16 -48.43 -9.27
C THR A 259 8.54 -47.30 -8.31
N SER A 260 9.80 -47.25 -7.87
CA SER A 260 10.28 -46.17 -6.99
C SER A 260 10.30 -44.79 -7.66
N ARG A 261 10.57 -44.71 -8.98
CA ARG A 261 10.53 -43.43 -9.72
C ARG A 261 9.11 -42.91 -9.87
N ILE A 262 8.14 -43.80 -10.12
CA ILE A 262 6.73 -43.43 -10.27
C ILE A 262 6.20 -42.87 -8.95
N ILE A 263 6.45 -43.55 -7.83
CA ILE A 263 6.03 -43.09 -6.49
C ILE A 263 6.62 -41.71 -6.16
N ALA A 264 7.90 -41.51 -6.47
CA ALA A 264 8.56 -40.23 -6.23
C ALA A 264 8.01 -39.09 -7.10
N ALA A 265 7.68 -39.37 -8.37
CA ALA A 265 7.09 -38.40 -9.28
C ALA A 265 5.66 -38.02 -8.84
N THR A 266 4.87 -39.00 -8.38
CA THR A 266 3.52 -38.74 -7.86
C THR A 266 3.55 -37.92 -6.57
N GLU A 267 4.52 -38.17 -5.68
CA GLU A 267 4.69 -37.40 -4.44
C GLU A 267 5.01 -35.93 -4.74
N THR A 268 5.91 -35.66 -5.70
CA THR A 268 6.24 -34.28 -6.10
C THR A 268 5.08 -33.60 -6.81
N LEU A 269 4.36 -34.31 -7.68
CA LEU A 269 3.18 -33.77 -8.37
C LEU A 269 2.10 -33.38 -7.36
N TYR A 270 1.85 -34.22 -6.36
CA TYR A 270 0.86 -33.96 -5.32
C TYR A 270 1.19 -32.72 -4.49
N ILE A 271 2.45 -32.56 -4.06
CA ILE A 271 2.90 -31.37 -3.32
C ILE A 271 2.79 -30.12 -4.19
N GLN A 272 3.14 -30.21 -5.47
CA GLN A 272 3.07 -29.08 -6.41
C GLN A 272 1.62 -28.63 -6.63
N VAL A 273 0.70 -29.58 -6.83
CA VAL A 273 -0.73 -29.31 -7.01
C VAL A 273 -1.33 -28.68 -5.74
N ILE A 274 -1.01 -29.21 -4.55
CA ILE A 274 -1.48 -28.63 -3.29
C ILE A 274 -0.94 -27.22 -3.08
N GLY A 275 0.35 -26.99 -3.36
CA GLY A 275 0.96 -25.67 -3.24
C GLY A 275 0.30 -24.66 -4.17
N TRP A 276 0.03 -25.06 -5.41
CA TRP A 276 -0.65 -24.21 -6.40
C TRP A 276 -2.09 -23.88 -5.97
N ILE A 277 -2.86 -24.90 -5.58
CA ILE A 277 -4.25 -24.73 -5.10
C ILE A 277 -4.30 -23.82 -3.87
N SER A 278 -3.44 -24.06 -2.87
CA SER A 278 -3.37 -23.23 -1.66
C SER A 278 -3.02 -21.78 -1.98
N GLY A 279 -2.09 -21.55 -2.91
CA GLY A 279 -1.71 -20.20 -3.35
C GLY A 279 -2.86 -19.45 -4.03
N VAL A 280 -3.57 -20.12 -4.94
CA VAL A 280 -4.74 -19.55 -5.63
C VAL A 280 -5.87 -19.24 -4.65
N LEU A 281 -6.09 -20.09 -3.64
CA LEU A 281 -7.13 -19.89 -2.61
C LEU A 281 -6.81 -18.76 -1.63
N LEU A 282 -5.54 -18.52 -1.30
CA LEU A 282 -5.13 -17.47 -0.37
C LEU A 282 -5.03 -16.09 -1.02
N SER A 283 -4.77 -16.03 -2.33
CA SER A 283 -4.66 -14.78 -3.11
C SER A 283 -5.87 -13.84 -2.94
N PRO A 284 -7.14 -14.27 -3.08
CA PRO A 284 -8.28 -13.38 -2.93
C PRO A 284 -8.51 -12.90 -1.49
N SER A 285 -8.04 -13.64 -0.48
CA SER A 285 -8.18 -13.25 0.93
C SER A 285 -7.26 -12.07 1.31
N CYS A 286 -6.12 -11.91 0.64
CA CYS A 286 -5.29 -10.70 0.77
C CYS A 286 -5.81 -9.53 -0.07
N ALA A 287 -6.60 -9.81 -1.11
CA ALA A 287 -7.09 -8.81 -2.06
C ALA A 287 -8.53 -8.35 -1.79
N SER A 288 -9.11 -8.68 -0.63
CA SER A 288 -10.48 -8.25 -0.33
C SER A 288 -10.57 -6.71 -0.28
N PRO A 289 -11.32 -6.08 -1.20
CA PRO A 289 -11.59 -4.65 -1.13
C PRO A 289 -12.40 -4.38 0.13
N CYS A 290 -12.04 -3.33 0.86
CA CYS A 290 -12.87 -2.79 1.93
C CYS A 290 -14.31 -2.63 1.38
N PRO A 291 -15.34 -3.20 2.04
CA PRO A 291 -16.70 -3.09 1.52
C PRO A 291 -17.12 -1.62 1.54
N PRO A 292 -17.80 -1.10 0.50
CA PRO A 292 -18.35 0.24 0.52
C PRO A 292 -19.35 0.33 1.67
N ARG A 293 -19.06 1.21 2.63
CA ARG A 293 -19.94 1.48 3.75
C ARG A 293 -21.19 2.15 3.18
N ARG A 294 -22.32 1.42 3.21
CA ARG A 294 -23.64 1.93 2.78
C ARG A 294 -23.89 3.28 3.45
N GLY A 295 -23.89 4.35 2.66
CA GLY A 295 -24.41 5.65 3.06
C GLY A 295 -25.87 5.46 3.50
N GLY A 296 -26.16 5.90 4.73
CA GLY A 296 -27.53 6.00 5.21
C GLY A 296 -28.27 7.02 4.34
N SER A 297 -29.32 6.55 3.68
CA SER A 297 -30.36 7.42 3.14
C SER A 297 -31.10 8.04 4.33
N PRO A 298 -31.23 9.37 4.41
CA PRO A 298 -32.21 9.96 5.29
C PRO A 298 -33.58 9.76 4.63
N GLY A 299 -34.43 8.96 5.30
CA GLY A 299 -35.85 8.91 5.01
C GLY A 299 -36.56 10.17 5.52
N ASN A 300 -37.58 10.56 4.76
CA ASN A 300 -38.64 11.56 5.03
C ASN A 300 -38.95 11.87 6.50
#